data_AF-B0FXB1-F1
#
_entry.id   AF-B0FXB1-F1
#
_cell.length_a   1.000
_cell.length_b   1.000
_cell.length_c   1.000
_cell.angle_alpha   90.00
_cell.angle_beta   90.00
_cell.angle_gamma   90.00
#
_symmetry.space_group_name_H-M   'P 1'
#
loop_
_entity.id
_entity.type
_entity.pdbx_description
1 polymer ?
#
loop_
_entity_poly.entity_id
_entity_poly.type
_entity_poly.pdbx_seq_one_letter_code
_entity_poly.pdbx_strand_id
1 'polypeptide(L)'
;EDFLSQFEITVLTVGKEGGNGYPKNIILKAASLKDLYLMSTKQDKAAAEAISKHIDPKFLSESGEVNVATINGKTAPEYDGVPKTPADYDQVRMEIQFKNDTAKTADGLSVQNKFQGNAISLQFSFEATQWNGLT
;
A
#
# COMPACT_ATOMS: atom_id res chain seq x y z
N GLU A 1 -6.69 8.92 15.59
CA GLU A 1 -6.60 8.48 14.18
C GLU A 1 -6.61 9.62 13.17
N ASP A 2 -7.14 10.79 13.54
CA ASP A 2 -7.27 11.96 12.64
C ASP A 2 -5.94 12.49 12.06
N PHE A 3 -4.83 12.34 12.78
CA PHE A 3 -3.51 12.68 12.24
C PHE A 3 -3.02 11.64 11.21
N LEU A 4 -3.25 10.34 11.45
CA LEU A 4 -2.90 9.27 10.52
C LEU A 4 -3.66 9.40 9.20
N SER A 5 -4.90 9.89 9.23
CA SER A 5 -5.70 10.12 8.01
C SER A 5 -5.19 11.27 7.13
N GLN A 6 -4.22 12.06 7.62
CA GLN A 6 -3.54 13.08 6.80
C GLN A 6 -2.48 12.50 5.88
N PHE A 7 -2.18 11.21 5.99
CA PHE A 7 -1.15 10.57 5.19
C PHE A 7 -1.75 9.65 4.13
N GLU A 8 -1.13 9.65 2.96
CA GLU A 8 -1.41 8.72 1.89
C GLU A 8 -0.16 7.91 1.57
N ILE A 9 -0.37 6.69 1.11
CA ILE A 9 0.68 5.79 0.67
C ILE A 9 0.49 5.38 -0.79
N THR A 10 1.59 5.37 -1.53
CA THR A 10 1.70 4.71 -2.83
C THR A 10 2.70 3.57 -2.72
N VAL A 11 2.30 2.38 -3.16
CA VAL A 11 3.14 1.18 -3.21
C VAL A 11 3.22 0.72 -4.66
N LEU A 12 4.44 0.51 -5.15
CA LEU A 12 4.67 0.01 -6.49
C LEU A 12 5.80 -1.03 -6.50
N THR A 13 5.77 -1.90 -7.51
CA THR A 13 6.87 -2.82 -7.81
C THR A 13 7.56 -2.45 -9.10
N VAL A 14 8.87 -2.64 -9.14
CA VAL A 14 9.72 -2.44 -10.32
C VAL A 14 10.55 -3.70 -10.51
N GLY A 15 10.65 -4.20 -11.74
CA GLY A 15 11.48 -5.36 -12.08
C GLY A 15 12.88 -5.31 -11.45
N LYS A 16 13.41 -6.45 -11.01
CA LYS A 16 14.71 -6.58 -10.34
C LYS A 16 15.87 -5.90 -11.09
N GLU A 17 15.80 -5.82 -12.41
CA GLU A 17 16.81 -5.18 -13.25
C GLU A 17 16.80 -3.64 -13.22
N GLY A 18 15.87 -3.02 -12.49
CA GLY A 18 16.01 -1.66 -11.95
C GLY A 18 16.59 -0.61 -12.90
N GLY A 19 15.92 -0.29 -14.02
CA GLY A 19 16.37 0.80 -14.90
C GLY A 19 15.61 0.92 -16.21
N ASN A 20 15.48 2.17 -16.70
CA ASN A 20 14.86 2.61 -17.97
C ASN A 20 14.27 1.52 -18.89
N GLY A 21 12.97 1.25 -18.73
CA GLY A 21 12.20 0.40 -19.66
C GLY A 21 11.26 -0.59 -18.96
N TYR A 22 11.54 -0.96 -17.71
CA TYR A 22 10.66 -1.87 -16.96
C TYR A 22 9.42 -1.14 -16.44
N PRO A 23 8.21 -1.69 -16.68
CA PRO A 23 6.96 -1.06 -16.27
C PRO A 23 6.89 -0.98 -14.75
N LYS A 24 6.53 0.21 -14.23
CA LYS A 24 6.18 0.38 -12.82
C LYS A 24 4.79 -0.19 -12.61
N ASN A 25 4.67 -1.23 -11.79
CA ASN A 25 3.39 -1.79 -11.42
C ASN A 25 2.90 -1.12 -10.14
N ILE A 26 1.89 -0.25 -10.26
CA ILE A 26 1.29 0.42 -9.11
C ILE A 26 0.33 -0.57 -8.44
N ILE A 27 0.61 -0.91 -7.19
CA ILE A 27 -0.21 -1.83 -6.38
C ILE A 27 -1.23 -1.02 -5.58
N LEU A 28 -0.78 0.02 -4.88
CA LEU A 28 -1.61 0.97 -4.15
C LEU A 28 -1.30 2.38 -4.65
N LYS A 29 -2.31 3.17 -4.94
CA LYS A 29 -2.14 4.56 -5.41
C LYS A 29 -2.79 5.55 -4.45
N ALA A 30 -1.98 6.37 -3.79
CA ALA A 30 -2.42 7.45 -2.89
C ALA A 30 -3.54 7.01 -1.93
N ALA A 31 -3.40 5.81 -1.35
CA ALA A 31 -4.36 5.24 -0.44
C ALA A 31 -4.19 5.83 0.97
N SER A 32 -5.29 6.07 1.68
CA SER A 32 -5.26 6.57 3.07
C SER A 32 -4.55 5.59 4.00
N LEU A 33 -3.53 6.05 4.75
CA LEU A 33 -2.84 5.20 5.73
C LEU A 33 -3.75 4.74 6.87
N LYS A 34 -4.75 5.55 7.23
CA LYS A 34 -5.75 5.17 8.23
C LYS A 34 -6.56 3.98 7.75
N ASP A 35 -7.08 4.05 6.52
CA ASP A 35 -7.94 3.00 5.98
C ASP A 35 -7.14 1.73 5.70
N LEU A 36 -5.88 1.86 5.26
CA LEU A 36 -4.97 0.72 5.12
C LEU A 36 -4.75 0.01 6.46
N TYR A 37 -4.52 0.74 7.54
CA TYR A 37 -4.38 0.17 8.89
C TYR A 37 -5.66 -0.51 9.39
N LEU A 38 -6.82 0.14 9.25
CA LEU A 38 -8.10 -0.42 9.68
C LEU A 38 -8.45 -1.68 8.89
N MET A 39 -8.19 -1.69 7.59
CA MET A 39 -8.37 -2.87 6.75
C MET A 39 -7.44 -4.02 7.18
N SER A 40 -6.11 -3.80 7.19
CA SER A 40 -5.14 -4.88 7.39
C SER A 40 -5.07 -5.39 8.83
N THR A 41 -5.33 -4.53 9.82
CA THR A 41 -5.16 -4.88 11.24
C THR A 41 -6.47 -5.16 11.94
N LYS A 42 -7.57 -4.54 11.49
CA LYS A 42 -8.88 -4.63 12.16
C LYS A 42 -9.95 -5.31 11.31
N GLN A 43 -9.64 -5.67 10.06
CA GLN A 43 -10.59 -6.27 9.11
C GLN A 43 -11.86 -5.41 8.94
N ASP A 44 -11.70 -4.08 9.00
CA ASP A 44 -12.80 -3.14 8.87
C ASP A 44 -13.33 -3.12 7.43
N LYS A 45 -14.63 -3.36 7.27
CA LYS A 45 -15.28 -3.48 5.95
C LYS A 45 -15.37 -2.15 5.19
N ALA A 46 -15.60 -1.04 5.90
CA ALA A 46 -15.70 0.27 5.27
C ALA A 46 -14.33 0.74 4.79
N ALA A 47 -13.28 0.47 5.57
CA ALA A 47 -11.90 0.70 5.19
C ALA A 47 -11.49 -0.19 4.00
N ALA A 48 -11.88 -1.46 3.98
CA ALA A 48 -11.65 -2.35 2.84
C ALA A 48 -12.32 -1.84 1.55
N GLU A 49 -13.56 -1.33 1.64
CA GLU A 49 -14.26 -0.72 0.52
C GLU A 49 -13.62 0.60 0.07
N ALA A 50 -13.05 1.38 1.00
CA ALA A 50 -12.28 2.57 0.66
C ALA A 50 -11.01 2.18 -0.10
N ILE A 51 -10.26 1.20 0.39
CA ILE A 51 -9.00 0.73 -0.23
C ILE A 51 -9.24 0.08 -1.59
N SER A 52 -10.32 -0.67 -1.79
CA SER A 52 -10.61 -1.36 -3.07
C SER A 52 -10.71 -0.41 -4.28
N LYS A 53 -10.91 0.89 -4.05
CA LYS A 53 -10.91 1.94 -5.08
C LYS A 53 -9.51 2.34 -5.55
N HIS A 54 -8.47 1.92 -4.83
CA HIS A 54 -7.07 2.30 -5.02
C HIS A 54 -6.15 1.12 -5.36
N ILE A 55 -6.69 -0.10 -5.44
CA ILE A 55 -5.94 -1.35 -5.65
C ILE A 55 -6.68 -2.26 -6.63
N ASP A 56 -5.93 -2.98 -7.45
CA ASP A 56 -6.48 -4.11 -8.21
C ASP A 56 -6.74 -5.29 -7.25
N PRO A 57 -7.95 -5.87 -7.22
CA PRO A 57 -8.31 -6.95 -6.30
C PRO A 57 -7.34 -8.14 -6.26
N LYS A 58 -6.57 -8.40 -7.33
CA LYS A 58 -5.56 -9.48 -7.34
C LYS A 58 -4.43 -9.29 -6.31
N PHE A 59 -4.20 -8.05 -5.87
CA PHE A 59 -3.22 -7.74 -4.84
C PHE A 59 -3.82 -7.73 -3.43
N LEU A 60 -5.12 -7.99 -3.27
CA LEU A 60 -5.76 -8.11 -1.96
C LEU A 60 -5.89 -9.59 -1.58
N SER A 61 -5.42 -9.91 -0.38
CA SER A 61 -5.66 -11.21 0.25
C SER A 61 -7.02 -11.24 0.97
N GLU A 62 -7.50 -12.44 1.28
CA GLU A 62 -8.75 -12.63 2.04
C GLU A 62 -8.67 -12.08 3.47
N SER A 63 -7.45 -11.99 4.05
CA SER A 63 -7.21 -11.42 5.38
C SER A 63 -7.29 -9.89 5.41
N GLY A 64 -7.34 -9.23 4.24
CA GLY A 64 -7.27 -7.77 4.11
C GLY A 64 -5.85 -7.22 3.99
N GLU A 65 -4.84 -8.09 3.90
CA GLU A 65 -3.45 -7.70 3.66
C GLU A 65 -3.18 -7.51 2.17
N VAL A 66 -2.18 -6.68 1.86
CA VAL A 66 -1.81 -6.34 0.48
C VAL A 66 -0.63 -7.19 0.04
N ASN A 67 -0.83 -8.01 -0.99
CA ASN A 67 0.22 -8.78 -1.62
C ASN A 67 1.11 -7.86 -2.46
N VAL A 68 2.34 -7.66 -1.99
CA VAL A 68 3.36 -6.84 -2.66
C VAL A 68 4.39 -7.66 -3.45
N ALA A 69 4.26 -9.00 -3.45
CA ALA A 69 5.19 -9.89 -4.13
C ALA A 69 4.78 -10.07 -5.60
N THR A 70 5.52 -9.44 -6.51
CA THR A 70 5.32 -9.56 -7.95
C THR A 70 6.56 -10.08 -8.67
N ILE A 71 6.32 -10.75 -9.80
CA ILE A 71 7.34 -11.09 -10.79
C ILE A 71 6.88 -10.39 -12.07
N ASN A 72 7.69 -9.45 -12.59
CA ASN A 72 7.35 -8.65 -13.77
C ASN A 72 5.95 -8.00 -13.70
N GLY A 73 5.57 -7.51 -12.52
CA GLY A 73 4.27 -6.84 -12.30
C GLY A 73 3.05 -7.76 -12.23
N LYS A 74 3.22 -9.09 -12.29
CA LYS A 74 2.15 -10.08 -12.06
C LYS A 74 2.32 -10.75 -10.70
N THR A 75 1.22 -11.18 -10.08
CA THR A 75 1.29 -11.94 -8.84
C THR A 75 1.80 -13.36 -9.10
N ALA A 76 2.53 -13.95 -8.15
CA ALA A 76 3.10 -15.31 -8.32
C ALA A 76 2.05 -16.39 -8.69
N PRO A 77 0.82 -16.39 -8.15
CA PRO A 77 -0.22 -17.35 -8.54
C PRO A 77 -0.71 -17.23 -10.00
N GLU A 78 -0.41 -16.14 -10.70
CA GLU A 78 -0.72 -15.99 -12.13
C GLU A 78 0.23 -16.77 -13.04
N TYR A 79 1.32 -17.33 -12.49
CA TYR A 79 2.23 -18.21 -13.21
C TYR A 79 1.81 -19.68 -13.07
N ASP A 80 1.78 -20.41 -14.20
CA ASP A 80 1.54 -21.85 -14.23
C ASP A 80 2.77 -22.61 -13.69
N GLY A 81 2.79 -22.81 -12.37
CA GLY A 81 3.90 -23.41 -11.65
C GLY A 81 5.07 -22.46 -11.37
N VAL A 82 5.92 -22.83 -10.40
CA VAL A 82 7.18 -22.14 -10.13
C VAL A 82 8.30 -22.91 -10.79
N PRO A 83 9.21 -22.26 -11.53
CA PRO A 83 10.42 -22.90 -11.98
C PRO A 83 11.18 -23.48 -10.77
N LYS A 84 11.94 -24.57 -10.99
CA LYS A 84 12.75 -25.24 -9.94
C LYS A 84 13.64 -24.25 -9.15
N THR A 85 14.01 -23.14 -9.78
CA THR A 85 14.61 -21.97 -9.15
C THR A 85 13.64 -20.80 -9.31
N PRO A 86 12.99 -20.31 -8.23
CA PRO A 86 12.07 -19.19 -8.34
C PRO A 86 12.79 -17.96 -8.86
N ALA A 87 12.14 -17.24 -9.80
CA ALA A 87 12.61 -15.94 -10.23
C ALA A 87 12.62 -14.98 -9.03
N ASP A 88 13.61 -14.09 -8.98
CA ASP A 88 13.67 -13.10 -7.93
C ASP A 88 12.50 -12.11 -8.01
N TYR A 89 11.91 -11.77 -6.87
CA TYR A 89 10.83 -10.79 -6.79
C TYR A 89 11.27 -9.39 -7.22
N ASP A 90 10.30 -8.64 -7.74
CA ASP A 90 10.44 -7.24 -8.08
C ASP A 90 10.76 -6.39 -6.83
N GLN A 91 11.45 -5.26 -7.02
CA GLN A 91 11.73 -4.30 -5.96
C GLN A 91 10.45 -3.56 -5.55
N VAL A 92 10.12 -3.60 -4.27
CA VAL A 92 9.04 -2.78 -3.68
C VAL A 92 9.55 -1.35 -3.43
N ARG A 93 8.78 -0.36 -3.88
CA ARG A 93 8.99 1.06 -3.55
C ARG A 93 7.74 1.61 -2.89
N MET A 94 7.94 2.40 -1.85
CA MET A 94 6.87 3.01 -1.06
C MET A 94 7.11 4.52 -0.96
N GLU A 95 6.04 5.28 -1.16
CA GLU A 95 6.02 6.72 -0.95
C GLU A 95 4.91 7.05 0.04
N ILE A 96 5.24 7.81 1.08
CA ILE A 96 4.27 8.31 2.05
C ILE A 96 4.27 9.83 1.94
N GLN A 97 3.08 10.40 1.74
CA GLN A 97 2.89 11.83 1.61
C GLN A 97 1.94 12.36 2.67
N PHE A 98 2.25 13.53 3.22
CA PHE A 98 1.29 14.32 3.98
C PHE A 98 0.39 15.07 2.99
N LYS A 99 -0.91 14.82 3.03
CA LYS A 99 -1.90 15.46 2.15
C LYS A 99 -1.78 16.97 2.26
N ASN A 100 -1.73 17.66 1.13
CA ASN A 100 -1.76 19.12 1.11
C ASN A 100 -3.22 19.61 1.11
N ASP A 101 -3.78 19.89 2.27
CA ASP A 101 -5.12 20.49 2.39
C ASP A 101 -4.99 22.02 2.40
N THR A 102 -5.56 22.64 1.38
CA THR A 102 -5.52 24.10 1.21
C THR A 102 -6.68 24.82 1.93
N ALA A 103 -7.54 24.08 2.62
CA ALA A 103 -8.67 24.65 3.35
C ALA A 103 -8.22 25.57 4.50
N LYS A 104 -9.03 26.60 4.73
CA LYS A 104 -8.81 27.62 5.76
C LYS A 104 -10.00 27.76 6.69
N THR A 105 -9.73 28.15 7.93
CA THR A 105 -10.76 28.57 8.89
C THR A 105 -11.35 29.93 8.48
N ALA A 106 -12.44 30.35 9.14
CA ALA A 106 -13.03 31.67 8.95
C ALA A 106 -12.02 32.82 9.17
N ASP A 107 -11.05 32.62 10.06
CA ASP A 107 -9.97 33.57 10.37
C ASP A 107 -8.78 33.50 9.39
N GLY A 108 -8.88 32.69 8.33
CA GLY A 108 -7.86 32.59 7.28
C GLY A 108 -6.65 31.70 7.61
N LEU A 109 -6.70 30.97 8.73
CA LEU A 109 -5.65 30.02 9.15
C LEU A 109 -5.83 28.67 8.46
N SER A 110 -4.74 27.97 8.13
CA SER A 110 -4.85 26.61 7.57
C SER A 110 -5.50 25.65 8.57
N VAL A 111 -6.47 24.85 8.11
CA VAL A 111 -7.14 23.86 8.96
C VAL A 111 -6.18 22.74 9.41
N GLN A 112 -5.12 22.49 8.64
CA GLN A 112 -4.11 21.49 8.98
C GLN A 112 -3.14 21.93 10.08
N ASN A 113 -3.12 23.23 10.44
CA ASN A 113 -2.30 23.72 11.55
C ASN A 113 -2.64 23.03 12.88
N LYS A 114 -3.84 22.44 13.02
CA LYS A 114 -4.21 21.63 14.20
C LYS A 114 -3.30 20.40 14.42
N PHE A 115 -2.60 19.97 13.37
CA PHE A 115 -1.67 18.84 13.39
C PHE A 115 -0.20 19.28 13.57
N GLN A 116 0.06 20.58 13.70
CA GLN A 116 1.41 21.10 13.88
C GLN A 116 2.06 20.49 15.14
N GLY A 117 3.27 19.97 14.98
CA GLY A 117 4.02 19.33 16.08
C GLY A 117 3.55 17.92 16.44
N ASN A 118 2.53 17.37 15.76
CA ASN A 118 2.17 15.97 15.93
C ASN A 118 3.25 15.07 15.29
N ALA A 119 3.45 13.91 15.90
CA ALA A 119 4.34 12.87 15.40
C ALA A 119 3.67 11.51 15.54
N ILE A 120 3.97 10.59 14.63
CA ILE A 120 3.47 9.21 14.64
C ILE A 120 4.56 8.28 14.13
N SER A 121 4.62 7.08 14.70
CA SER A 121 5.51 6.00 14.22
C SER A 121 4.69 5.00 13.42
N LEU A 122 5.23 4.55 12.29
CA LEU A 122 4.61 3.57 11.40
C LEU A 122 5.48 2.32 11.35
N GLN A 123 4.84 1.15 11.41
CA GLN A 123 5.48 -0.14 11.20
C GLN A 123 4.79 -0.85 10.03
N PHE A 124 5.59 -1.27 9.05
CA PHE A 124 5.14 -2.12 7.95
C PHE A 124 5.73 -3.51 8.15
N SER A 125 4.86 -4.50 8.30
CA SER A 125 5.23 -5.91 8.41
C SER A 125 5.05 -6.59 7.06
N PHE A 126 5.99 -7.45 6.70
CA PHE A 126 5.94 -8.23 5.46
C PHE A 126 5.98 -9.71 5.85
N GLU A 127 4.93 -10.44 5.47
CA GLU A 127 4.77 -11.87 5.75
C GLU A 127 4.80 -12.64 4.43
N ALA A 128 5.67 -13.64 4.36
CA ALA A 128 5.74 -14.54 3.22
C ALA A 128 4.81 -15.72 3.48
N THR A 129 3.98 -16.07 2.50
CA THR A 129 3.05 -17.19 2.58
C THR A 129 3.51 -18.36 1.69
N GLN A 130 3.19 -19.56 2.13
CA GLN A 130 3.25 -20.77 1.31
C GLN A 130 2.16 -20.73 0.23
N TRP A 131 2.25 -21.61 -0.77
CA TRP A 131 1.26 -21.73 -1.86
C TRP A 131 -0.17 -21.99 -1.39
N ASN A 132 -0.33 -22.63 -0.23
CA ASN A 132 -1.61 -22.89 0.41
C ASN A 132 -2.09 -21.73 1.31
N GLY A 133 -1.37 -20.59 1.32
CA GLY A 133 -1.68 -19.42 2.13
C GLY A 133 -1.24 -19.48 3.59
N LEU A 134 -0.61 -20.58 4.04
CA LEU A 134 -0.09 -20.70 5.40
C LEU A 134 1.23 -19.93 5.57
N THR A 135 1.50 -19.52 6.81
CA THR A 135 2.68 -18.75 7.18
C THR A 135 3.65 -19.57 8.03
#